data_AF-A0A0U4E595-F1
#
_entry.id   AF-A0A0U4E595-F1
#
_cell.length_a   1.000
_cell.length_b   1.000
_cell.length_c   1.000
_cell.angle_alpha   90.00
_cell.angle_beta   90.00
_cell.angle_gamma   90.00
#
_symmetry.space_group_name_H-M   'P 1'
#
loop_
_entity.id
_entity.type
_entity.pdbx_description
1 polymer ?
#
loop_
_entity_poly.entity_id
_entity_poly.type
_entity_poly.pdbx_seq_one_letter_code
_entity_poly.pdbx_strand_id
1 'polypeptide(L)'
;MDILIDWVTQIIIFLLLASVVDLLVPETSVKKYINFTVGLILILIFLKPVFYLFDMDVKSAIEQSINEVEYQQNENSETENLIKTQKKEIQDSQHAYILEQMAVQLKELANDTLQEEYQQEITHIDFQIANMGEVTYENLNENLDKLHVTLQEAEEQEGSVDAVEDVAIGMEESSDKEAEVDVNGIKQLLQDVWKVDKEKISIKGEGGSS
;
A
#
# COMPACT_ATOMS: atom_id res chain seq x y z
N MET A 1 43.11 -30.88 41.41
CA MET A 1 42.61 -32.22 41.80
C MET A 1 41.21 -32.09 42.37
N ASP A 2 40.97 -31.13 43.26
CA ASP A 2 39.67 -30.94 43.93
C ASP A 2 38.51 -30.69 42.94
N ILE A 3 38.73 -29.90 41.89
CA ILE A 3 37.72 -29.64 40.84
C ILE A 3 37.22 -30.93 40.16
N LEU A 4 38.11 -31.89 39.90
CA LEU A 4 37.73 -33.17 39.29
C LEU A 4 37.03 -34.07 40.30
N ILE A 5 37.47 -34.07 41.56
CA ILE A 5 36.84 -34.83 42.64
C ILE A 5 35.43 -34.31 42.91
N ASP A 6 35.24 -33.00 42.98
CA ASP A 6 33.95 -32.35 43.17
C ASP A 6 33.02 -32.62 41.98
N TRP A 7 33.54 -32.56 40.75
CA TRP A 7 32.78 -32.88 39.54
C TRP A 7 32.32 -34.35 39.51
N VAL A 8 33.22 -35.29 39.78
CA VAL A 8 32.87 -36.72 39.85
C VAL A 8 31.87 -36.97 40.97
N THR A 9 32.05 -36.32 42.13
CA THR A 9 31.12 -36.40 43.26
C THR A 9 29.73 -35.89 42.87
N GLN A 10 29.64 -34.78 42.13
CA GLN A 10 28.39 -34.25 41.59
C GLN A 10 27.70 -35.25 40.64
N ILE A 11 28.47 -35.93 39.77
CA ILE A 11 27.92 -36.99 38.89
C ILE A 11 27.38 -38.15 39.72
N ILE A 12 28.12 -38.63 40.72
CA ILE A 12 27.69 -39.74 41.57
C ILE A 12 26.39 -39.39 42.30
N ILE A 13 26.32 -38.20 42.92
CA ILE A 13 25.12 -37.73 43.61
C ILE A 13 23.94 -37.63 42.63
N PHE A 14 24.17 -37.09 41.43
CA PHE A 14 23.14 -36.99 40.40
C PHE A 14 22.64 -38.37 39.96
N LEU A 15 23.53 -39.34 39.73
CA LEU A 15 23.15 -40.70 39.35
C LEU A 15 22.34 -41.40 40.44
N LEU A 16 22.68 -41.19 41.71
CA LEU A 16 21.88 -41.69 42.84
C LEU A 16 20.48 -41.09 42.83
N LEU A 17 20.37 -39.77 42.62
CA LEU A 17 19.08 -39.08 42.55
C LEU A 17 18.26 -39.53 41.33
N ALA A 18 18.90 -39.64 40.17
CA ALA A 18 18.30 -40.13 38.94
C ALA A 18 17.73 -41.55 39.11
N SER A 19 18.44 -42.42 39.82
CA SER A 19 17.98 -43.78 40.15
C SER A 19 16.73 -43.76 41.05
N VAL A 20 16.70 -42.88 42.05
CA VAL A 20 15.50 -42.69 42.89
C VAL A 20 14.31 -42.19 42.06
N VAL A 21 14.55 -41.24 41.15
CA VAL A 21 13.51 -40.74 40.24
C VAL A 21 12.99 -41.84 39.32
N ASP A 22 13.88 -42.65 38.72
CA ASP A 22 13.49 -43.75 37.82
C ASP A 22 12.64 -44.82 38.54
N LEU A 23 12.88 -45.03 39.84
CA LEU A 23 12.09 -45.95 40.68
C LEU A 23 10.71 -45.37 41.05
N LEU A 24 10.61 -44.05 41.24
CA LEU A 24 9.35 -43.38 41.57
C LEU A 24 8.43 -43.19 40.36
N VAL A 25 9.01 -43.11 39.16
CA VAL A 25 8.25 -42.88 37.93
C VAL A 25 7.53 -44.17 37.51
N PRO A 26 6.19 -44.15 37.38
CA PRO A 26 5.44 -45.31 36.93
C PRO A 26 5.73 -45.60 35.45
N GLU A 27 5.66 -46.89 35.08
CA GLU A 27 5.83 -47.40 33.72
C GLU A 27 4.71 -46.90 32.79
N THR A 28 4.83 -45.64 32.37
CA THR A 28 3.89 -44.90 31.52
C THR A 28 4.63 -44.30 30.34
N SER A 29 3.91 -43.76 29.36
CA SER A 29 4.50 -43.04 28.24
C SER A 29 5.40 -41.87 28.69
N VAL A 30 5.12 -41.26 29.84
CA VAL A 30 5.90 -40.15 30.44
C VAL A 30 7.31 -40.59 30.85
N LYS A 31 7.51 -41.85 31.25
CA LYS A 31 8.82 -42.37 31.69
C LYS A 31 9.90 -42.22 30.62
N LYS A 32 9.55 -42.41 29.35
CA LYS A 32 10.48 -42.22 28.22
C LYS A 32 11.00 -40.79 28.12
N TYR A 33 10.14 -39.80 28.35
CA TYR A 33 10.50 -38.40 28.29
C TYR A 33 11.35 -37.99 29.49
N ILE A 34 11.02 -38.48 30.69
CA ILE A 34 11.84 -38.27 31.89
C ILE A 34 13.24 -38.87 31.70
N ASN A 35 13.34 -40.12 31.24
CA ASN A 35 14.63 -40.78 31.03
C ASN A 35 15.47 -40.07 29.96
N PHE A 36 14.82 -39.55 28.92
CA PHE A 36 15.50 -38.70 27.93
C PHE A 36 16.04 -37.41 28.55
N THR A 37 15.24 -36.68 29.31
CA THR A 37 15.66 -35.43 29.96
C THR A 37 16.76 -35.67 31.00
N VAL A 38 16.66 -36.71 31.81
CA VAL A 38 17.68 -37.09 32.79
C VAL A 38 19.00 -37.42 32.10
N GLY A 39 18.96 -38.16 30.98
CA GLY A 39 20.14 -38.42 30.14
C GLY A 39 20.74 -37.15 29.55
N LEU A 40 19.92 -36.20 29.10
CA LEU A 40 20.37 -34.90 28.62
C LEU A 40 21.08 -34.10 29.72
N ILE A 41 20.51 -34.04 30.93
CA ILE A 41 21.12 -33.36 32.08
C ILE A 41 22.45 -34.01 32.45
N LEU A 42 22.53 -35.35 32.40
CA LEU A 42 23.78 -36.08 32.64
C LEU A 42 24.86 -35.65 31.64
N ILE A 43 24.54 -35.61 30.34
CA ILE A 43 25.47 -35.15 29.29
C ILE A 43 25.95 -33.72 29.56
N LEU A 44 25.07 -32.81 29.99
CA LEU A 44 25.45 -31.43 30.33
C LEU A 44 26.43 -31.37 31.51
N ILE A 45 26.20 -32.18 32.54
CA ILE A 45 27.12 -32.28 33.68
C ILE A 45 28.47 -32.85 33.23
N PHE A 46 28.48 -33.80 32.30
CA PHE A 46 29.70 -34.36 31.70
C PHE A 46 30.49 -33.34 30.87
N LEU A 47 29.82 -32.39 30.21
CA LEU A 47 30.49 -31.36 29.40
C LEU A 47 31.15 -30.25 30.23
N LYS A 48 30.78 -30.08 31.51
CA LYS A 48 31.33 -29.04 32.39
C LYS A 48 32.87 -28.97 32.43
N PRO A 49 33.63 -30.07 32.63
CA PRO A 49 35.10 -30.03 32.59
C PRO A 49 35.64 -29.75 31.18
N VAL A 50 34.93 -30.15 30.13
CA VAL A 50 35.30 -29.84 28.75
C VAL A 50 35.31 -28.32 28.57
N PHE A 51 34.25 -27.62 28.97
CA PHE A 51 34.19 -26.16 28.90
C PHE A 51 35.30 -25.47 29.70
N TYR A 52 35.65 -26.01 30.88
CA TYR A 52 36.77 -25.51 31.67
C TYR A 52 38.13 -25.68 30.97
N LEU A 53 38.34 -26.79 30.26
CA LEU A 53 39.58 -27.04 29.51
C LEU A 53 39.73 -26.15 28.27
N PHE A 54 38.61 -25.74 27.69
CA PHE A 54 38.59 -24.88 26.49
C PHE A 54 38.40 -23.38 26.82
N ASP A 55 38.47 -22.99 28.09
CA ASP A 55 38.29 -21.61 28.59
C ASP A 55 37.04 -20.92 28.00
N MET A 56 35.98 -21.71 27.81
CA MET A 56 34.78 -21.26 27.13
C MET A 56 33.76 -20.81 28.16
N ASP A 57 33.54 -19.50 28.24
CA ASP A 57 32.43 -18.93 29.02
C ASP A 57 31.11 -19.15 28.26
N VAL A 58 30.50 -20.31 28.54
CA VAL A 58 29.22 -20.73 27.97
C VAL A 58 28.12 -19.69 28.20
N LYS A 59 28.14 -18.99 29.34
CA LYS A 59 27.14 -17.97 29.64
C LYS A 59 27.26 -16.81 28.66
N SER A 60 28.48 -16.28 28.51
CA SER A 60 28.75 -15.18 27.58
C SER A 60 28.47 -15.57 26.12
N ALA A 61 28.82 -16.79 25.72
CA ALA A 61 28.56 -17.28 24.35
C ALA A 61 27.06 -17.44 24.06
N ILE A 62 26.26 -17.89 25.04
CA ILE A 62 24.80 -17.98 24.90
C ILE A 62 24.18 -16.58 24.89
N GLU A 63 24.61 -15.68 25.76
CA GLU A 63 24.11 -14.29 25.78
C GLU A 63 24.41 -13.57 24.45
N GLN A 64 25.61 -13.74 23.90
CA GLN A 64 25.97 -13.16 22.59
C GLN A 64 25.12 -13.72 21.46
N SER A 65 24.91 -15.04 21.40
CA SER A 65 24.11 -15.66 20.35
C SER A 65 22.63 -15.31 20.43
N ILE A 66 22.06 -15.19 21.64
CA ILE A 66 20.67 -14.73 21.81
C ILE A 66 20.54 -13.28 21.34
N ASN A 67 21.46 -12.40 21.75
CA ASN A 67 21.44 -11.00 21.33
C ASN A 67 21.58 -10.88 19.80
N GLU A 68 22.48 -11.62 19.18
CA GLU A 68 22.67 -11.60 17.71
C GLU A 68 21.40 -11.99 16.95
N VAL A 69 20.68 -13.01 17.43
CA VAL A 69 19.39 -13.41 16.86
C VAL A 69 18.33 -12.30 17.00
N GLU A 70 18.29 -11.62 18.14
CA GLU A 70 17.36 -10.52 18.39
C GLU A 70 17.66 -9.28 17.53
N TYR A 71 18.94 -8.96 17.30
CA TYR A 71 19.34 -7.89 16.38
C TYR A 71 19.00 -8.20 14.93
N GLN A 72 19.28 -9.42 14.45
CA GLN A 72 18.96 -9.84 13.08
C GLN A 72 17.46 -9.84 12.78
N GLN A 73 16.62 -10.11 13.78
CA GLN A 73 15.17 -10.08 13.60
C GLN A 73 14.64 -8.65 13.45
N ASN A 74 15.20 -7.68 14.17
CA ASN A 74 14.78 -6.28 14.10
C ASN A 74 15.21 -5.60 12.79
N GLU A 75 16.46 -5.80 12.34
CA GLU A 75 17.00 -5.17 11.13
C GLU A 75 16.26 -5.57 9.84
N ASN A 76 15.84 -6.85 9.75
CA ASN A 76 15.04 -7.34 8.62
C ASN A 76 13.64 -6.71 8.58
N SER A 77 13.05 -6.39 9.73
CA SER A 77 11.71 -5.81 9.79
C SER A 77 11.69 -4.34 9.37
N GLU A 78 12.72 -3.56 9.74
CA GLU A 78 12.82 -2.15 9.37
C GLU A 78 13.09 -1.99 7.87
N THR A 79 14.00 -2.81 7.33
CA THR A 79 14.29 -2.83 5.88
C THR A 79 13.07 -3.25 5.05
N GLU A 80 12.31 -4.26 5.48
CA GLU A 80 11.08 -4.66 4.80
C GLU A 80 10.04 -3.54 4.78
N ASN A 81 9.87 -2.82 5.88
CA ASN A 81 8.94 -1.68 5.95
C ASN A 81 9.38 -0.52 5.04
N LEU A 82 10.67 -0.18 5.02
CA LEU A 82 11.21 0.84 4.11
C LEU A 82 11.01 0.48 2.64
N ILE A 83 11.20 -0.80 2.29
CA ILE A 83 10.96 -1.30 0.92
C ILE A 83 9.48 -1.20 0.56
N LYS A 84 8.57 -1.57 1.47
CA LYS A 84 7.12 -1.47 1.25
C LYS A 84 6.69 -0.01 1.03
N THR A 85 7.20 0.92 1.82
CA THR A 85 6.86 2.35 1.68
C THR A 85 7.37 2.91 0.36
N GLN A 86 8.64 2.67 0.00
CA GLN A 86 9.19 3.12 -1.28
C GLN A 86 8.45 2.52 -2.47
N LYS A 87 8.09 1.23 -2.41
CA LYS A 87 7.30 0.58 -3.46
C LYS A 87 5.94 1.28 -3.63
N LYS A 88 5.26 1.59 -2.52
CA LYS A 88 3.98 2.30 -2.55
C LYS A 88 4.12 3.69 -3.18
N GLU A 89 5.11 4.47 -2.77
CA GLU A 89 5.36 5.80 -3.34
C GLU A 89 5.64 5.76 -4.85
N ILE A 90 6.43 4.78 -5.31
CA ILE A 90 6.69 4.58 -6.74
C ILE A 90 5.40 4.23 -7.50
N GLN A 91 4.60 3.32 -6.95
CA GLN A 91 3.32 2.94 -7.57
C GLN A 91 2.36 4.13 -7.63
N ASP A 92 2.22 4.89 -6.55
CA ASP A 92 1.33 6.06 -6.50
C ASP A 92 1.75 7.12 -7.56
N SER A 93 3.06 7.34 -7.74
CA SER A 93 3.60 8.23 -8.78
C SER A 93 3.37 7.72 -10.21
N GLN A 94 3.57 6.41 -10.45
CA GLN A 94 3.29 5.78 -11.74
C GLN A 94 1.81 5.87 -12.11
N HIS A 95 0.89 5.64 -11.16
CA HIS A 95 -0.54 5.79 -11.39
C HIS A 95 -0.91 7.23 -11.74
N ALA A 96 -0.38 8.21 -11.00
CA ALA A 96 -0.64 9.63 -11.31
C ALA A 96 -0.21 9.99 -12.74
N TYR A 97 0.97 9.52 -13.17
CA TYR A 97 1.44 9.72 -14.55
C TYR A 97 0.52 9.06 -15.59
N ILE A 98 0.07 7.83 -15.35
CA ILE A 98 -0.84 7.13 -16.27
C ILE A 98 -2.17 7.87 -16.39
N LEU A 99 -2.75 8.32 -15.27
CA LEU A 99 -3.99 9.09 -15.25
C LEU A 99 -3.85 10.42 -16.01
N GLU A 100 -2.74 11.13 -15.83
CA GLU A 100 -2.47 12.37 -16.57
C GLU A 100 -2.39 12.13 -18.09
N GLN A 101 -1.67 11.09 -18.52
CA GLN A 101 -1.58 10.74 -19.95
C GLN A 101 -2.93 10.29 -20.53
N MET A 102 -3.79 9.67 -19.72
CA MET A 102 -5.14 9.33 -20.15
C MET A 102 -6.04 10.57 -20.24
N ALA A 103 -5.93 11.53 -19.31
CA ALA A 103 -6.66 12.79 -19.40
C ALA A 103 -6.37 13.51 -20.72
N VAL A 104 -5.11 13.58 -21.14
CA VAL A 104 -4.71 14.19 -22.41
C VAL A 104 -5.36 13.48 -23.60
N GLN A 105 -5.31 12.15 -23.65
CA GLN A 105 -5.93 11.36 -24.73
C GLN A 105 -7.45 11.51 -24.77
N LEU A 106 -8.12 11.54 -23.61
CA LEU A 106 -9.57 11.71 -23.52
C LEU A 106 -10.00 13.11 -23.99
N LYS A 107 -9.20 14.14 -23.66
CA LYS A 107 -9.39 15.51 -24.17
C LYS A 107 -9.25 15.56 -25.69
N GLU A 108 -8.17 15.02 -26.25
CA GLU A 108 -7.96 14.99 -27.71
C GLU A 108 -9.11 14.29 -28.44
N LEU A 109 -9.66 13.22 -27.88
CA LEU A 109 -10.73 12.45 -28.53
C LEU A 109 -12.10 13.15 -28.50
N ALA A 110 -12.34 14.05 -27.54
CA ALA A 110 -13.64 14.66 -27.30
C ALA A 110 -13.69 16.16 -27.64
N ASN A 111 -12.59 16.90 -27.48
CA ASN A 111 -12.59 18.36 -27.64
C ASN A 111 -12.97 18.79 -29.05
N ASP A 112 -12.48 18.11 -30.10
CA ASP A 112 -12.83 18.45 -31.49
C ASP A 112 -14.35 18.45 -31.71
N THR A 113 -15.04 17.38 -31.27
CA THR A 113 -16.50 17.27 -31.41
C THR A 113 -17.25 18.20 -30.44
N LEU A 114 -16.71 18.42 -29.24
CA LEU A 114 -17.33 19.33 -28.26
C LEU A 114 -17.25 20.80 -28.70
N GLN A 115 -16.16 21.20 -29.35
CA GLN A 115 -16.02 22.55 -29.88
C GLN A 115 -16.97 22.78 -31.07
N GLU A 116 -17.03 21.82 -32.01
CA GLU A 116 -17.88 21.93 -33.20
C GLU A 116 -19.38 21.89 -32.88
N GLU A 117 -19.83 20.97 -32.03
CA GLU A 117 -21.26 20.78 -31.76
C GLU A 117 -21.79 21.60 -30.59
N TYR A 118 -20.95 21.89 -29.59
CA TYR A 118 -21.38 22.50 -28.32
C TYR A 118 -20.64 23.79 -27.95
N GLN A 119 -19.62 24.23 -28.71
CA GLN A 119 -18.76 25.38 -28.38
C GLN A 119 -18.16 25.29 -26.97
N GLN A 120 -17.87 24.05 -26.52
CA GLN A 120 -17.27 23.78 -25.21
C GLN A 120 -15.93 23.07 -25.38
N GLU A 121 -15.02 23.28 -24.43
CA GLU A 121 -13.75 22.59 -24.34
C GLU A 121 -13.54 22.00 -22.94
N ILE A 122 -12.94 20.81 -22.87
CA ILE A 122 -12.56 20.18 -21.60
C ILE A 122 -11.23 20.76 -21.09
N THR A 123 -11.29 21.48 -19.98
CA THR A 123 -10.10 22.08 -19.35
C THR A 123 -9.42 21.11 -18.38
N HIS A 124 -10.18 20.31 -17.63
CA HIS A 124 -9.65 19.40 -16.62
C HIS A 124 -10.45 18.11 -16.51
N ILE A 125 -9.75 16.99 -16.26
CA ILE A 125 -10.34 15.68 -16.03
C ILE A 125 -9.74 15.11 -14.74
N ASP A 126 -10.59 14.82 -13.76
CA ASP A 126 -10.20 14.12 -12.54
C ASP A 126 -10.79 12.70 -12.51
N PHE A 127 -9.94 11.73 -12.19
CA PHE A 127 -10.33 10.34 -12.06
C PHE A 127 -10.48 9.94 -10.60
N GLN A 128 -11.65 9.42 -10.24
CA GLN A 128 -11.86 8.73 -8.98
C GLN A 128 -11.81 7.21 -9.25
N ILE A 129 -10.69 6.59 -8.92
CA ILE A 129 -10.44 5.17 -9.16
C ILE A 129 -10.85 4.33 -7.95
N ALA A 130 -11.68 3.31 -8.18
CA ALA A 130 -12.12 2.37 -7.14
C ALA A 130 -11.05 1.32 -6.80
N ASN A 131 -10.27 0.89 -7.81
CA ASN A 131 -9.22 -0.12 -7.67
C ASN A 131 -7.90 0.38 -8.24
N MET A 132 -6.86 0.44 -7.40
CA MET A 132 -5.48 0.77 -7.80
C MET A 132 -4.77 -0.41 -8.52
N GLY A 133 -5.49 -1.11 -9.39
CA GLY A 133 -4.90 -2.07 -10.33
C GLY A 133 -4.26 -1.33 -11.51
N GLU A 134 -3.73 -2.07 -12.49
CA GLU A 134 -3.26 -1.48 -13.75
C GLU A 134 -4.46 -0.86 -14.50
N VAL A 135 -4.64 0.45 -14.37
CA VAL A 135 -5.65 1.20 -15.11
C VAL A 135 -5.13 1.47 -16.53
N THR A 136 -5.91 1.07 -17.52
CA THR A 136 -5.67 1.31 -18.94
C THR A 136 -6.95 1.86 -19.56
N TYR A 137 -6.85 2.37 -20.79
CA TYR A 137 -8.04 2.87 -21.51
C TYR A 137 -9.12 1.79 -21.68
N GLU A 138 -8.72 0.55 -21.94
CA GLU A 138 -9.64 -0.56 -22.21
C GLU A 138 -10.44 -0.98 -20.97
N ASN A 139 -9.83 -0.89 -19.79
CA ASN A 139 -10.45 -1.29 -18.51
C ASN A 139 -10.88 -0.08 -17.66
N LEU A 140 -10.88 1.12 -18.24
CA LEU A 140 -11.18 2.37 -17.53
C LEU A 140 -12.57 2.30 -16.89
N ASN A 141 -13.60 1.87 -17.64
CA ASN A 141 -14.96 1.80 -17.12
C ASN A 141 -15.10 0.84 -15.92
N GLU A 142 -14.27 -0.21 -15.84
CA GLU A 142 -14.33 -1.19 -14.76
C GLU A 142 -13.66 -0.68 -13.47
N ASN A 143 -12.57 0.08 -13.61
CA ASN A 143 -11.76 0.57 -12.48
C ASN A 143 -12.20 1.95 -11.97
N LEU A 144 -13.02 2.67 -12.74
CA LEU A 144 -13.52 3.99 -12.42
C LEU A 144 -14.75 3.92 -11.49
N ASP A 145 -14.70 4.69 -10.40
CA ASP A 145 -15.86 5.04 -9.57
C ASP A 145 -16.59 6.25 -10.20
N LYS A 146 -15.87 7.36 -10.40
CA LYS A 146 -16.38 8.57 -11.05
C LYS A 146 -15.30 9.27 -11.90
N LEU A 147 -15.74 9.90 -12.97
CA LEU A 147 -14.95 10.79 -13.83
C LEU A 147 -15.54 12.20 -13.72
N HIS A 148 -14.75 13.15 -13.21
CA HIS A 148 -15.16 14.55 -13.16
C HIS A 148 -14.56 15.30 -14.34
N VAL A 149 -15.41 15.93 -15.14
CA VAL A 149 -15.03 16.67 -16.34
C VAL A 149 -15.40 18.13 -16.13
N THR A 150 -14.41 19.01 -16.25
CA THR A 150 -14.63 20.45 -16.19
C THR A 150 -14.67 21.02 -17.61
N LEU A 151 -15.73 21.78 -17.91
CA LEU A 151 -15.96 22.39 -19.21
C LEU A 151 -15.90 23.92 -19.11
N GLN A 152 -15.39 24.54 -20.17
CA GLN A 152 -15.38 25.98 -20.40
C GLN A 152 -15.83 26.27 -21.83
N GLU A 153 -16.37 27.47 -22.07
CA GLU A 153 -16.66 27.96 -23.42
C GLU A 153 -15.36 28.08 -24.22
N ALA A 154 -15.36 27.55 -25.45
CA ALA A 154 -14.18 27.57 -26.30
C ALA A 154 -13.90 29.01 -26.77
N GLU A 155 -12.70 29.55 -26.49
CA GLU A 155 -12.33 30.88 -26.98
C GLU A 155 -12.16 30.88 -28.50
N GLU A 156 -12.83 31.81 -29.20
CA GLU A 156 -12.57 32.08 -30.61
C GLU A 156 -11.13 32.61 -30.76
N GLN A 157 -10.34 32.01 -31.66
CA GLN A 157 -8.96 32.41 -31.91
C GLN A 157 -8.85 33.93 -32.19
N GLU A 158 -8.01 34.61 -31.39
CA GLU A 158 -7.74 36.06 -31.45
C GLU A 158 -7.51 36.56 -32.88
N GLY A 159 -8.40 37.45 -33.33
CA GLY A 159 -8.29 38.04 -34.65
C GLY A 159 -9.24 39.17 -34.99
N SER A 160 -9.71 40.02 -34.06
CA SER A 160 -10.23 41.34 -34.45
C SER A 160 -10.34 42.33 -33.27
N VAL A 161 -9.47 43.34 -33.35
CA VAL A 161 -9.55 44.71 -32.85
C VAL A 161 -10.73 45.07 -31.93
N ASP A 162 -10.36 45.34 -30.68
CA ASP A 162 -11.12 46.06 -29.67
C ASP A 162 -11.56 47.44 -30.21
N ALA A 163 -12.87 47.61 -30.44
CA ALA A 163 -13.47 48.89 -30.78
C ALA A 163 -14.66 49.11 -29.84
N VAL A 164 -14.39 49.90 -28.82
CA VAL A 164 -15.34 50.44 -27.84
C VAL A 164 -16.49 51.16 -28.54
N GLU A 165 -17.74 50.87 -28.18
CA GLU A 165 -18.83 51.84 -28.32
C GLU A 165 -19.76 51.85 -27.10
N ASP A 166 -20.30 53.04 -26.89
CA ASP A 166 -20.65 53.67 -25.62
C ASP A 166 -21.97 53.22 -24.92
N VAL A 167 -22.02 53.63 -23.66
CA VAL A 167 -23.13 53.61 -22.69
C VAL A 167 -24.45 54.21 -23.22
N ALA A 168 -25.58 53.53 -22.96
CA ALA A 168 -26.91 54.15 -22.93
C ALA A 168 -27.85 53.49 -21.90
N ILE A 169 -28.82 54.29 -21.43
CA ILE A 169 -29.57 54.20 -20.18
C ILE A 169 -30.96 53.55 -20.39
N GLY A 170 -31.45 52.80 -19.39
CA GLY A 170 -32.88 52.81 -19.03
C GLY A 170 -33.73 51.54 -19.27
N MET A 171 -34.06 50.88 -18.16
CA MET A 171 -35.37 50.34 -17.72
C MET A 171 -36.32 49.58 -18.68
N GLU A 172 -36.79 48.44 -18.15
CA GLU A 172 -38.03 47.67 -18.37
C GLU A 172 -37.95 46.37 -19.21
N GLU A 173 -38.17 45.28 -18.45
CA GLU A 173 -38.75 43.98 -18.80
C GLU A 173 -38.24 43.24 -20.05
N SER A 174 -37.58 42.09 -19.85
CA SER A 174 -38.14 40.78 -20.24
C SER A 174 -37.13 39.62 -20.15
N SER A 175 -37.59 38.57 -19.47
CA SER A 175 -37.35 37.14 -19.71
C SER A 175 -35.91 36.58 -19.68
N ASP A 176 -35.68 35.75 -18.66
CA ASP A 176 -34.61 34.75 -18.57
C ASP A 176 -34.43 33.99 -19.89
N LYS A 177 -33.25 34.13 -20.49
CA LYS A 177 -32.68 33.22 -21.49
C LYS A 177 -31.18 33.12 -21.21
N GLU A 178 -30.82 32.42 -20.14
CA GLU A 178 -29.50 31.82 -20.05
C GLU A 178 -29.48 30.64 -21.04
N ALA A 179 -28.50 30.60 -21.93
CA ALA A 179 -28.28 29.50 -22.85
C ALA A 179 -27.98 28.25 -22.01
N GLU A 180 -28.98 27.40 -21.84
CA GLU A 180 -28.88 26.16 -21.09
C GLU A 180 -27.98 25.20 -21.88
N VAL A 181 -26.68 25.13 -21.52
CA VAL A 181 -25.74 24.17 -22.08
C VAL A 181 -26.34 22.77 -21.92
N ASP A 182 -26.49 22.02 -23.02
CA ASP A 182 -27.09 20.67 -22.98
C ASP A 182 -26.12 19.66 -22.34
N VAL A 183 -26.07 19.69 -21.01
CA VAL A 183 -25.28 18.77 -20.19
C VAL A 183 -25.65 17.31 -20.48
N ASN A 184 -26.90 17.03 -20.87
CA ASN A 184 -27.34 15.66 -21.13
C ASN A 184 -26.84 15.13 -22.48
N GLY A 185 -26.84 15.97 -23.52
CA GLY A 185 -26.26 15.71 -24.83
C GLY A 185 -24.75 15.52 -24.75
N ILE A 186 -24.05 16.41 -24.04
CA ILE A 186 -22.60 16.29 -23.80
C ILE A 186 -22.27 14.98 -23.08
N LYS A 187 -23.00 14.61 -22.03
CA LYS A 187 -22.79 13.32 -21.35
C LYS A 187 -22.97 12.11 -22.27
N GLN A 188 -23.89 12.18 -23.22
CA GLN A 188 -24.13 11.09 -24.16
C GLN A 188 -23.00 10.99 -25.19
N LEU A 189 -22.53 12.13 -25.72
CA LEU A 189 -21.35 12.17 -26.57
C LEU A 189 -20.12 11.57 -25.86
N LEU A 190 -19.85 12.02 -24.62
CA LEU A 190 -18.71 11.53 -23.85
C LEU A 190 -18.81 10.04 -23.52
N GLN A 191 -20.02 9.54 -23.27
CA GLN A 191 -20.27 8.09 -23.11
C GLN A 191 -19.90 7.33 -24.39
N ASP A 192 -20.31 7.82 -25.56
CA ASP A 192 -20.08 7.14 -26.83
C ASP A 192 -18.59 7.17 -27.23
N VAL A 193 -17.93 8.30 -27.01
CA VAL A 193 -16.52 8.52 -27.34
C VAL A 193 -15.59 7.75 -26.39
N TRP A 194 -15.85 7.81 -25.08
CA TRP A 194 -14.97 7.20 -24.07
C TRP A 194 -15.39 5.78 -23.67
N LYS A 195 -16.58 5.32 -24.08
CA LYS A 195 -17.17 4.03 -23.68
C LYS A 195 -17.25 3.85 -22.15
N VAL A 196 -17.48 4.95 -21.45
CA VAL A 196 -17.68 5.00 -19.98
C VAL A 196 -19.15 5.22 -19.70
N ASP A 197 -19.68 4.54 -18.68
CA ASP A 197 -21.09 4.65 -18.32
C ASP A 197 -21.46 6.10 -17.95
N LYS A 198 -22.56 6.61 -18.51
CA LYS A 198 -23.06 7.98 -18.26
C LYS A 198 -23.25 8.30 -16.77
N GLU A 199 -23.56 7.29 -15.96
CA GLU A 199 -23.73 7.41 -14.51
C GLU A 199 -22.43 7.74 -13.77
N LYS A 200 -21.28 7.38 -14.34
CA LYS A 200 -19.95 7.63 -13.78
C LYS A 200 -19.39 8.98 -14.21
N ILE A 201 -19.96 9.62 -15.24
CA ILE A 201 -19.51 10.91 -15.76
C ILE A 201 -20.25 12.06 -15.05
N SER A 202 -19.48 12.87 -14.34
CA SER A 202 -19.92 14.11 -13.70
C SER A 202 -19.34 15.30 -14.46
N ILE A 203 -20.19 16.20 -14.93
CA ILE A 203 -19.78 17.43 -15.63
C ILE A 203 -19.95 18.61 -14.69
N LYS A 204 -18.98 19.53 -14.69
CA LYS A 204 -19.06 20.82 -14.01
C LYS A 204 -18.72 21.93 -15.00
N GLY A 205 -19.64 22.88 -15.21
CA GLY A 205 -19.37 24.11 -15.95
C GLY A 205 -18.82 25.20 -15.04
N GLU A 206 -17.98 26.10 -15.56
CA GLU A 206 -17.46 27.24 -14.78
C GLU A 206 -18.52 28.29 -14.40
N GLY A 207 -19.76 28.17 -14.87
CA GLY A 207 -20.89 29.02 -14.49
C GLY A 207 -22.10 28.20 -14.02
N GLY A 208 -22.16 27.84 -12.74
CA GLY A 208 -23.38 27.29 -12.13
C GLY A 208 -23.13 26.21 -11.07
N SER A 209 -23.63 26.46 -9.87
CA SER A 209 -23.50 25.59 -8.70
C SER A 209 -24.49 24.42 -8.73
N SER A 210 -23.99 23.25 -8.29
CA SER A 210 -24.69 22.03 -7.83
C SER A 210 -25.05 20.98 -8.87
#